data_AF-A0AAD4NDQ2-F1
#
_entry.id   AF-A0AAD4NDQ2-F1
#
_cell.length_a   1.000
_cell.length_b   1.000
_cell.length_c   1.000
_cell.angle_alpha   90.00
_cell.angle_beta   90.00
_cell.angle_gamma   90.00
#
_symmetry.space_group_name_H-M   'P 1'
#
loop_
_entity.id
_entity.type
_entity.pdbx_description
1 polymer ?
#
loop_
_entity_poly.entity_id
_entity_poly.type
_entity_poly.pdbx_seq_one_letter_code
_entity_poly.pdbx_strand_id
1 'polypeptide(L)'
;MEEGPSCVNDPNIAMVKSRRLTSKNYFTKNGICIERVEFNKGNATIYRKNTSIVLRRYTLDFQVINALYVTFSPNSPEDYLCLVGQNRINFYAMADDQFCSLALPFKICAAHPCNFGLLLERDCFSEPSTM
;
A
#
# COMPACT_ATOMS: atom_id res chain seq x y z
N MET A 1 -18.31 -52.82 -29.67
CA MET A 1 -18.56 -52.08 -28.42
C MET A 1 -17.34 -51.19 -28.24
N GLU A 2 -17.50 -49.92 -28.57
CA GLU A 2 -16.43 -48.92 -28.55
C GLU A 2 -16.28 -48.36 -27.13
N GLU A 3 -15.08 -48.46 -26.56
CA GLU A 3 -14.71 -47.69 -25.37
C GLU A 3 -14.36 -46.26 -25.81
N GLY A 4 -15.21 -45.30 -25.42
CA GLY A 4 -14.96 -43.88 -25.64
C GLY A 4 -13.82 -43.36 -24.76
N PRO A 5 -13.04 -42.35 -25.21
CA PRO A 5 -11.93 -41.84 -24.43
C PRO A 5 -12.43 -41.04 -23.21
N SER A 6 -11.69 -41.25 -22.14
CA SER A 6 -11.88 -40.71 -20.80
C SER A 6 -11.94 -39.18 -20.77
N CYS A 7 -12.78 -38.67 -19.87
CA CYS A 7 -12.75 -37.27 -19.46
C CYS A 7 -11.34 -36.94 -18.96
N VAL A 8 -10.60 -36.20 -19.77
CA VAL A 8 -9.30 -35.63 -19.40
C VAL A 8 -9.56 -34.69 -18.22
N ASN A 9 -9.09 -35.10 -17.04
CA ASN A 9 -8.90 -34.19 -15.92
C ASN A 9 -7.85 -33.17 -16.36
N ASP A 10 -8.29 -32.02 -16.85
CA ASP A 10 -7.40 -30.89 -17.13
C ASP A 10 -7.03 -30.27 -15.77
N PRO A 11 -5.77 -30.38 -15.32
CA PRO A 11 -5.35 -29.77 -14.06
C PRO A 11 -5.20 -28.24 -14.18
N ASN A 12 -5.56 -27.65 -15.33
CA ASN A 12 -5.61 -26.21 -15.55
C ASN A 12 -6.97 -25.59 -15.19
N ILE A 13 -7.68 -26.14 -14.19
CA ILE A 13 -8.70 -25.36 -13.46
C ILE A 13 -7.95 -24.22 -12.75
N ALA A 14 -7.87 -23.10 -13.46
CA ALA A 14 -7.52 -21.76 -13.03
C ALA A 14 -6.87 -21.72 -11.64
N MET A 15 -5.54 -21.67 -11.61
CA MET A 15 -4.86 -20.83 -10.62
C MET A 15 -5.41 -19.42 -10.83
N VAL A 16 -6.52 -19.12 -10.16
CA VAL A 16 -6.88 -17.76 -9.79
C VAL A 16 -5.64 -17.29 -9.07
N LYS A 17 -4.78 -16.53 -9.76
CA LYS A 17 -3.61 -15.88 -9.18
C LYS A 17 -4.10 -15.26 -7.89
N SER A 18 -3.75 -15.90 -6.76
CA SER A 18 -4.13 -15.43 -5.43
C SER A 18 -3.64 -13.99 -5.38
N ARG A 19 -4.59 -13.05 -5.47
CA ARG A 19 -4.30 -11.64 -5.69
C ARG A 19 -3.50 -11.22 -4.47
N ARG A 20 -2.21 -10.94 -4.65
CA ARG A 20 -1.26 -10.76 -3.54
C ARG A 20 -1.66 -9.53 -2.73
N LEU A 21 -2.48 -9.76 -1.71
CA LEU A 21 -2.78 -8.81 -0.66
C LEU A 21 -1.44 -8.48 0.00
N THR A 22 -1.04 -7.22 -0.06
CA THR A 22 0.17 -6.79 0.64
C THR A 22 -0.25 -6.25 1.99
N SER A 23 0.35 -6.76 3.04
CA SER A 23 0.11 -6.31 4.41
C SER A 23 1.38 -5.69 4.98
N LYS A 24 1.23 -4.55 5.65
CA LYS A 24 2.27 -3.95 6.48
C LYS A 24 1.77 -3.84 7.91
N ASN A 25 2.56 -4.39 8.83
CA ASN A 25 2.34 -4.26 10.26
C ASN A 25 3.23 -3.15 10.79
N TYR A 26 2.66 -2.27 11.60
CA TYR A 26 3.39 -1.19 12.25
C TYR A 26 3.49 -1.45 13.73
N PHE A 27 4.68 -1.21 14.25
CA PHE A 27 5.02 -1.51 15.64
C PHE A 27 5.48 -0.24 16.34
N THR A 28 5.12 -0.10 17.62
CA THR A 28 5.80 0.85 18.52
C THR A 28 7.28 0.53 18.60
N LYS A 29 8.09 1.46 19.13
CA LYS A 29 9.51 1.22 19.47
C LYS A 29 9.71 0.01 20.39
N ASN A 30 8.70 -0.36 21.16
CA ASN A 30 8.73 -1.51 22.08
C ASN A 30 8.26 -2.82 21.43
N GLY A 31 8.12 -2.87 20.10
CA GLY A 31 7.75 -4.08 19.36
C GLY A 31 6.26 -4.44 19.42
N ILE A 32 5.40 -3.55 19.92
CA ILE A 32 3.95 -3.78 19.96
C ILE A 32 3.33 -3.39 18.62
N CYS A 33 2.72 -4.35 17.90
CA CYS A 33 1.92 -4.06 16.71
C CYS A 33 0.78 -3.12 17.09
N ILE A 34 0.65 -1.99 16.41
CA ILE A 34 -0.41 -1.00 16.64
C ILE A 34 -1.49 -1.19 15.59
N GLU A 35 -1.06 -1.33 14.32
CA GLU A 35 -1.98 -1.37 13.19
C GLU A 35 -1.41 -2.24 12.06
N ARG A 36 -2.34 -2.86 11.33
CA ARG A 36 -2.05 -3.58 10.10
C ARG A 36 -2.75 -2.86 8.95
N VAL A 37 -1.99 -2.44 7.95
CA VAL A 37 -2.54 -1.88 6.71
C VAL A 37 -2.46 -2.95 5.64
N GLU A 38 -3.62 -3.35 5.13
CA GLU A 38 -3.72 -4.25 3.99
C GLU A 38 -4.14 -3.44 2.76
N PHE A 39 -3.44 -3.65 1.64
CA PHE A 39 -3.75 -2.95 0.41
C PHE A 39 -3.68 -3.87 -0.80
N ASN A 40 -4.62 -3.64 -1.73
CA ASN A 40 -4.80 -4.38 -2.96
C ASN A 40 -5.60 -3.54 -3.96
N LYS A 41 -5.14 -3.45 -5.20
CA LYS A 41 -5.88 -2.88 -6.36
C LYS A 41 -6.74 -1.65 -6.01
N GLY A 42 -6.08 -0.53 -5.69
CA GLY A 42 -6.76 0.74 -5.43
C GLY A 42 -7.55 0.77 -4.11
N ASN A 43 -7.32 -0.16 -3.19
CA ASN A 43 -7.96 -0.13 -1.89
C ASN A 43 -6.91 -0.30 -0.79
N ALA A 44 -7.09 0.42 0.31
CA ALA A 44 -6.33 0.24 1.54
C ALA A 44 -7.29 0.12 2.73
N THR A 45 -7.08 -0.87 3.58
CA THR A 45 -7.86 -1.10 4.80
C THR A 45 -6.92 -1.14 5.99
N ILE A 46 -7.23 -0.33 7.00
CA ILE A 46 -6.51 -0.33 8.28
C ILE A 46 -7.28 -1.18 9.28
N TYR A 47 -6.56 -2.10 9.92
CA TYR A 47 -7.08 -2.94 10.99
C TYR A 47 -6.46 -2.55 12.32
N ARG A 48 -7.28 -2.56 13.36
CA ARG A 48 -6.80 -2.47 14.74
C ARG A 48 -5.95 -3.70 15.05
N LYS A 49 -4.73 -3.49 15.55
CA LYS A 49 -3.79 -4.50 16.10
C LYS A 49 -4.30 -5.94 16.09
N ASN A 50 -3.78 -6.80 15.20
CA ASN A 50 -4.04 -8.26 15.17
C ASN A 50 -5.51 -8.69 15.27
N THR A 51 -6.46 -7.78 15.05
CA THR A 51 -7.89 -8.06 15.01
C THR A 51 -8.42 -7.91 13.59
N SER A 52 -9.60 -8.45 13.35
CA SER A 52 -10.36 -8.19 12.12
C SER A 52 -11.19 -6.90 12.19
N ILE A 53 -11.02 -6.09 13.25
CA ILE A 53 -11.75 -4.83 13.40
C ILE A 53 -11.14 -3.80 12.45
N VAL A 54 -11.94 -3.37 11.50
CA VAL A 54 -11.56 -2.33 10.53
C VAL A 54 -11.71 -0.96 11.19
N LEU A 55 -10.63 -0.20 11.19
CA LEU A 55 -10.62 1.18 11.65
C LEU A 55 -10.99 2.14 10.51
N ARG A 56 -10.37 1.95 9.34
CA ARG A 56 -10.53 2.84 8.18
C ARG A 56 -10.45 2.07 6.87
N ARG A 57 -11.12 2.59 5.84
CA ARG A 57 -11.04 2.12 4.46
C ARG A 57 -10.86 3.30 3.53
N TYR A 58 -9.94 3.15 2.58
CA TYR A 58 -9.69 4.13 1.54
C TYR A 58 -9.85 3.48 0.18
N THR A 59 -10.61 4.17 -0.68
CA THR A 59 -10.67 3.88 -2.11
C THR A 59 -9.70 4.83 -2.79
N LEU A 60 -8.85 4.30 -3.66
CA LEU A 60 -7.73 4.98 -4.29
C LEU A 60 -7.82 4.79 -5.79
N ASP A 61 -7.45 5.83 -6.52
CA ASP A 61 -7.38 5.82 -7.98
C ASP A 61 -6.01 5.38 -8.51
N PHE A 62 -5.10 4.94 -7.62
CA PHE A 62 -3.79 4.41 -7.97
C PHE A 62 -3.46 3.11 -7.23
N GLN A 63 -2.50 2.37 -7.77
CA GLN A 63 -1.97 1.17 -7.13
C GLN A 63 -0.96 1.53 -6.03
N VAL A 64 -1.25 1.11 -4.81
CA VAL A 64 -0.34 1.24 -3.66
C VAL A 64 0.81 0.24 -3.80
N ILE A 65 2.03 0.76 -3.76
CA ILE A 65 3.28 -0.03 -3.70
C ILE A 65 3.84 -0.10 -2.28
N ASN A 66 3.51 0.89 -1.45
CA ASN A 66 3.97 0.95 -0.06
C ASN A 66 2.97 1.74 0.81
N ALA A 67 2.93 1.43 2.09
CA ALA A 67 2.25 2.24 3.09
C ALA A 67 3.26 2.54 4.20
N LEU A 68 3.19 3.74 4.80
CA LEU A 68 4.11 4.17 5.86
C LEU A 68 3.42 5.10 6.85
N TYR A 69 3.75 5.00 8.14
CA TYR A 69 3.53 6.09 9.09
C TYR A 69 4.74 7.00 9.12
N VAL A 70 4.51 8.30 9.00
CA VAL A 70 5.56 9.31 8.88
C VAL A 70 5.20 10.52 9.72
N THR A 71 6.16 11.00 10.51
CA THR A 71 6.07 12.28 11.20
C THR A 71 6.82 13.33 10.38
N PHE A 72 6.17 14.44 10.03
CA PHE A 72 6.84 15.60 9.44
C PHE A 72 7.17 16.61 10.54
N SER A 73 8.44 16.98 10.67
CA SER A 73 8.96 17.93 11.68
C SER A 73 9.85 18.98 10.97
N PRO A 74 9.94 20.23 11.46
CA PRO A 74 10.49 20.47 12.79
C PRO A 74 9.64 21.32 13.76
N ASN A 75 8.68 22.13 13.30
CA ASN A 75 8.06 23.16 14.15
C ASN A 75 6.73 22.74 14.79
N SER A 76 6.00 21.83 14.15
CA SER A 76 4.76 21.22 14.66
C SER A 76 4.74 19.80 14.14
N PRO A 77 5.29 18.82 14.89
CA PRO A 77 5.34 17.44 14.45
C PRO A 77 3.93 16.93 14.21
N GLU A 78 3.69 16.43 13.01
CA GLU A 78 2.40 15.88 12.62
C GLU A 78 2.57 14.50 11.99
N ASP A 79 1.76 13.56 12.47
CA ASP A 79 1.78 12.16 12.05
C ASP A 79 0.81 11.93 10.90
N TYR A 80 1.30 11.26 9.87
CA TYR A 80 0.54 10.92 8.67
C TYR A 80 0.61 9.42 8.39
N LEU A 81 -0.51 8.84 7.98
CA LEU A 81 -0.50 7.65 7.16
C LEU A 81 -0.28 8.05 5.70
N CYS A 82 0.81 7.56 5.11
CA CYS A 82 1.14 7.74 3.71
C CYS A 82 0.79 6.47 2.94
N LEU A 83 -0.10 6.58 1.95
CA LEU A 83 -0.36 5.55 0.95
C LEU A 83 0.38 5.92 -0.34
N VAL A 84 1.39 5.12 -0.66
CA VAL A 84 2.39 5.46 -1.68
C VAL A 84 2.15 4.62 -2.93
N GLY A 85 1.91 5.28 -4.06
CA GLY A 85 1.93 4.70 -5.39
C GLY A 85 3.24 5.00 -6.13
N GLN A 86 3.31 4.61 -7.39
CA GLN A 86 4.51 4.85 -8.21
C GLN A 86 4.73 6.33 -8.54
N ASN A 87 3.69 7.14 -8.69
CA ASN A 87 3.80 8.56 -9.09
C ASN A 87 2.86 9.46 -8.28
N ARG A 88 2.32 8.96 -7.17
CA ARG A 88 1.40 9.70 -6.31
C ARG A 88 1.53 9.22 -4.88
N ILE A 89 1.35 10.13 -3.92
CA ILE A 89 1.30 9.83 -2.50
C ILE A 89 0.04 10.48 -1.94
N ASN A 90 -0.78 9.70 -1.25
CA ASN A 90 -1.87 10.22 -0.43
C ASN A 90 -1.43 10.27 1.03
N PHE A 91 -1.61 11.44 1.64
CA PHE A 91 -1.33 11.73 3.04
C PHE A 91 -2.65 11.86 3.78
N TYR A 92 -2.79 11.10 4.87
CA TYR A 92 -3.91 11.21 5.80
C TYR A 92 -3.36 11.59 7.16
N ALA A 93 -3.65 12.82 7.61
CA ALA A 93 -3.26 13.29 8.93
C ALA A 93 -3.97 12.46 10.00
N MET A 94 -3.24 12.06 11.04
CA MET A 94 -3.78 11.19 12.08
C MET A 94 -4.52 11.96 13.17
N ALA A 95 -4.29 13.28 13.28
CA ALA A 95 -4.87 14.11 14.33
C ALA A 95 -6.31 14.52 14.03
N ASP A 96 -6.61 14.88 12.79
CA ASP A 96 -7.89 15.49 12.39
C ASP A 96 -8.46 14.92 11.07
N ASP A 97 -7.87 13.84 10.56
CA ASP A 97 -8.25 13.17 9.32
C ASP A 97 -8.18 14.05 8.07
N GLN A 98 -7.40 15.15 8.10
CA GLN A 98 -7.12 15.92 6.90
C GLN A 98 -6.42 15.08 5.83
N PHE A 99 -6.75 15.39 4.59
CA PHE A 99 -6.28 14.66 3.42
C PHE A 99 -5.53 15.59 2.47
N CYS A 100 -4.36 15.14 2.02
CA CYS A 100 -3.59 15.77 0.97
C CYS A 100 -3.10 14.72 -0.04
N SER A 101 -3.12 15.05 -1.33
CA SER A 101 -2.57 14.19 -2.38
C SER A 101 -1.45 14.92 -3.11
N LEU A 102 -0.33 14.23 -3.29
CA LEU A 102 0.84 14.74 -3.99
C LEU A 102 1.08 13.90 -5.24
N ALA A 103 0.93 14.51 -6.41
CA ALA A 103 1.41 13.93 -7.67
C ALA A 103 2.93 14.16 -7.79
N LEU A 104 3.66 13.13 -8.23
CA LEU A 104 5.09 13.19 -8.44
C LEU A 104 5.41 13.35 -9.94
N PRO A 105 6.37 14.21 -10.31
CA PRO A 105 6.80 14.38 -11.70
C PRO A 105 7.65 13.22 -12.24
N PHE A 106 7.83 12.16 -11.46
CA PHE A 106 8.63 10.98 -11.79
C PHE A 106 8.04 9.75 -11.11
N LYS A 107 8.41 8.56 -11.59
CA LYS A 107 8.07 7.30 -10.92
C LYS A 107 9.07 6.97 -9.82
N ILE A 108 8.60 6.39 -8.73
CA ILE A 108 9.40 5.89 -7.62
C ILE A 108 9.22 4.37 -7.48
N CYS A 109 10.28 3.69 -7.04
CA CYS A 109 10.26 2.26 -6.74
C CYS A 109 10.18 1.98 -5.24
N ALA A 110 10.62 2.94 -4.41
CA ALA A 110 10.57 2.81 -2.96
C ALA A 110 10.37 4.17 -2.25
N ALA A 111 9.90 4.08 -1.02
CA ALA A 111 9.75 5.20 -0.11
C ALA A 111 10.11 4.74 1.30
N HIS A 112 10.79 5.61 2.05
CA HIS A 112 11.32 5.33 3.37
C HIS A 112 11.00 6.47 4.33
N PRO A 113 10.55 6.17 5.56
CA PRO A 113 10.43 7.20 6.59
C PRO A 113 11.82 7.65 7.03
N CYS A 114 11.97 8.94 7.32
CA CYS A 114 13.17 9.53 7.90
C CYS A 114 12.79 10.57 8.97
N ASN A 115 13.77 11.09 9.71
CA ASN A 115 13.52 12.05 10.81
C ASN A 115 12.82 13.35 10.38
N PHE A 116 12.83 13.66 9.09
CA PHE A 116 12.27 14.88 8.51
C PHE A 116 11.09 14.61 7.55
N GLY A 117 10.58 13.37 7.49
CA GLY A 117 9.46 13.01 6.62
C GLY A 117 9.76 11.77 5.77
N LEU A 118 9.74 11.95 4.44
CA LEU A 118 9.90 10.86 3.46
C LEU A 118 11.15 11.03 2.61
N LEU A 119 11.86 9.93 2.41
CA LEU A 119 12.88 9.78 1.38
C LEU A 119 12.32 8.89 0.26
N LEU A 120 12.44 9.35 -0.99
CA LEU A 120 11.88 8.68 -2.18
C LEU A 120 13.00 8.18 -3.08
N GLU A 121 12.92 6.91 -3.50
CA GLU A 121 13.84 6.32 -4.47
C GLU A 121 13.20 6.31 -5.85
N ARG A 122 13.83 7.01 -6.80
CA ARG A 122 13.32 7.15 -8.17
C ARG A 122 13.53 5.86 -8.97
N ASP A 123 12.55 5.50 -9.78
CA ASP A 123 12.66 4.41 -10.75
C ASP A 123 13.42 4.88 -12.00
N CYS A 124 14.69 4.47 -12.12
CA CYS A 124 15.58 4.85 -13.24
C CYS A 124 15.22 4.20 -14.59
N PHE A 125 14.30 3.23 -14.62
CA PHE A 125 13.88 2.55 -15.85
C PHE A 125 12.58 3.10 -16.42
N SER A 126 12.01 4.14 -15.78
CA SER A 126 10.78 4.76 -16.24
C SER A 126 11.06 5.83 -17.29
N GLU A 127 10.39 5.75 -18.45
CA GLU A 127 10.36 6.87 -19.39
C GLU A 127 9.77 8.12 -18.70
N PRO A 128 10.25 9.33 -19.04
CA PRO A 128 9.77 10.55 -18.42
C PRO A 128 8.25 10.68 -18.62
N SER A 129 7.53 10.84 -17.52
CA SER A 129 6.10 11.14 -17.55
C SER A 129 5.91 12.51 -18.21
N THR A 130 5.38 12.56 -19.42
CA THR A 130 4.85 13.82 -19.99
C THR A 130 3.68 14.27 -19.12
N MET A 131 3.89 15.37 -18.36
CA MET A 131 2.80 16.14 -17.75
C MET A 131 2.03 16.91 -18.80
#